data_AF-A0A7Z7BUN0-F1
#
_entry.id   AF-A0A7Z7BUN0-F1
#
_cell.length_a   1.000
_cell.length_b   1.000
_cell.length_c   1.000
_cell.angle_alpha   90.00
_cell.angle_beta   90.00
_cell.angle_gamma   90.00
#
_symmetry.space_group_name_H-M   'P 1'
#
loop_
_entity.id
_entity.type
_entity.pdbx_description
1 polymer ?
#
loop_
_entity_poly.entity_id
_entity_poly.type
_entity_poly.pdbx_seq_one_letter_code
_entity_poly.pdbx_strand_id
1 'polypeptide(L)'
;MKLAMTVMVRDEADIIRPMIEHHLDQGVDVLIVTDNGSVDGTAEILGEFAERGLIDLRHDPVQRKQQSSVVTGMARDAATRYGADWVVNADADEFWVTRDPALTLKQAFEHIDPALRAFTVPVVDMTGPAALAGTGLQRLIYRDERTVEQLNAVGLHAHSTPDAVHVGDPDIEVAQGNHFVNLESAGEPDPAYAVEVLHFPWRSWRQFAHKVENAGRAYESNPELTPSPNHHGMRDYRRLRAGTLLASYLVRNPTAEEIERGLADGSFRLERRIADRWPSPVADELVDEQAYAQEYAYGRELGAMELRIRELERQGVRERDMIFDLSDQVGALNAHIAELSTAVTEARQRADERLSAKVARVVRQRSSRRDHA
;
A
#
# COMPACT_ATOMS: atom_id res chain seq x y z
N MET A 1 7.46 31.17 -8.93
CA MET A 1 7.21 29.88 -8.26
C MET A 1 8.45 29.02 -8.44
N LYS A 2 8.89 28.32 -7.39
CA LYS A 2 9.99 27.36 -7.40
C LYS A 2 9.48 25.98 -7.01
N LEU A 3 9.58 25.03 -7.93
CA LEU A 3 9.17 23.65 -7.73
C LEU A 3 10.39 22.80 -7.36
N ALA A 4 10.34 22.13 -6.21
CA ALA A 4 11.34 21.17 -5.79
C ALA A 4 10.82 19.74 -5.86
N MET A 5 11.71 18.81 -6.16
CA MET A 5 11.46 17.37 -6.10
C MET A 5 12.52 16.71 -5.24
N THR A 6 12.09 15.80 -4.38
CA THR A 6 12.99 14.97 -3.58
C THR A 6 12.84 13.52 -4.00
N VAL A 7 13.96 12.81 -4.14
CA VAL A 7 13.99 11.40 -4.55
C VAL A 7 14.97 10.65 -3.67
N MET A 8 14.51 9.58 -3.02
CA MET A 8 15.40 8.61 -2.38
C MET A 8 15.44 7.37 -3.24
N VAL A 9 16.63 6.97 -3.69
CA VAL A 9 16.79 5.96 -4.75
C VAL A 9 17.74 4.86 -4.32
N ARG A 10 17.44 3.62 -4.71
CA ARG A 10 18.35 2.48 -4.55
C ARG A 10 18.18 1.47 -5.67
N ASP A 11 19.27 1.21 -6.38
CA ASP A 11 19.35 0.18 -7.43
C ASP A 11 18.30 0.36 -8.55
N GLU A 12 18.32 1.54 -9.20
CA GLU A 12 17.38 1.99 -10.23
C GLU A 12 18.11 2.47 -11.51
N ALA A 13 19.28 1.91 -11.80
CA ALA A 13 20.13 2.36 -12.90
C ALA A 13 19.44 2.24 -14.27
N ASP A 14 18.46 1.34 -14.38
CA ASP A 14 17.70 1.13 -15.61
C ASP A 14 16.73 2.27 -15.94
N ILE A 15 16.29 3.07 -14.96
CA ILE A 15 15.22 4.08 -15.12
C ILE A 15 15.58 5.48 -14.61
N ILE A 16 16.56 5.62 -13.71
CA ILE A 16 16.82 6.91 -13.03
C ILE A 16 17.21 8.04 -13.99
N ARG A 17 17.91 7.74 -15.09
CA ARG A 17 18.29 8.75 -16.10
C ARG A 17 17.07 9.39 -16.76
N PRO A 18 16.18 8.63 -17.46
CA PRO A 18 15.00 9.23 -18.07
C PRO A 18 14.06 9.86 -17.04
N MET A 19 14.02 9.35 -15.79
CA MET A 19 13.26 10.00 -14.72
C MET A 19 13.79 11.41 -14.42
N ILE A 20 15.09 11.59 -14.21
CA ILE A 20 15.68 12.91 -13.95
C ILE A 20 15.51 13.84 -15.17
N GLU A 21 15.80 13.35 -16.37
CA GLU A 21 15.66 14.13 -17.60
C GLU A 21 14.21 14.60 -17.83
N HIS A 22 13.24 13.73 -17.55
CA HIS A 22 11.83 14.08 -17.61
C HIS A 22 11.47 15.25 -16.69
N HIS A 23 11.87 15.18 -15.42
CA HIS A 23 11.46 16.18 -14.43
C HIS A 23 12.18 17.53 -14.62
N LEU A 24 13.42 17.51 -15.09
CA LEU A 24 14.10 18.73 -15.55
C LEU A 24 13.33 19.38 -16.72
N ASP A 25 12.90 18.57 -17.70
CA ASP A 25 12.09 19.03 -18.84
C ASP A 25 10.68 19.51 -18.45
N GLN A 26 10.12 18.99 -17.35
CA GLN A 26 8.86 19.45 -16.76
C GLN A 26 9.01 20.74 -15.95
N GLY A 27 10.23 21.28 -15.84
CA GLY A 27 10.52 22.55 -15.18
C GLY A 27 10.68 22.44 -13.67
N VAL A 28 11.05 21.28 -13.12
CA VAL A 28 11.48 21.17 -11.73
C VAL A 28 12.75 21.99 -11.54
N ASP A 29 12.72 22.97 -10.63
CA ASP A 29 13.80 23.92 -10.40
C ASP A 29 14.91 23.34 -9.52
N VAL A 30 14.55 22.43 -8.62
CA VAL A 30 15.48 21.83 -7.64
C VAL A 30 15.18 20.35 -7.49
N LEU A 31 16.15 19.50 -7.82
CA LEU A 31 16.09 18.06 -7.58
C LEU A 31 17.08 17.70 -6.47
N ILE A 32 16.57 17.27 -5.32
CA ILE A 32 17.36 16.76 -4.21
C ILE A 32 17.29 15.24 -4.26
N VAL A 33 18.41 14.57 -4.50
CA VAL A 33 18.45 13.12 -4.67
C VAL A 33 19.37 12.50 -3.62
N THR A 34 18.84 11.54 -2.86
CA THR A 34 19.66 10.73 -1.94
C THR A 34 19.83 9.32 -2.51
N ASP A 35 21.06 8.97 -2.87
CA ASP A 35 21.43 7.58 -3.15
C ASP A 35 21.52 6.79 -1.83
N ASN A 36 20.71 5.74 -1.73
CA ASN A 36 20.60 4.89 -0.55
C ASN A 36 21.50 3.65 -0.65
N GLY A 37 22.75 3.86 -1.06
CA GLY A 37 23.77 2.81 -1.17
C GLY A 37 23.50 1.86 -2.34
N SER A 38 23.32 2.41 -3.55
CA SER A 38 23.16 1.61 -4.75
C SER A 38 24.44 0.86 -5.15
N VAL A 39 24.28 -0.25 -5.86
CA VAL A 39 25.36 -1.15 -6.30
C VAL A 39 25.24 -1.59 -7.76
N ASP A 40 24.35 -0.97 -8.53
CA ASP A 40 23.97 -1.37 -9.89
C ASP A 40 24.36 -0.37 -10.99
N GLY A 41 25.04 0.72 -10.65
CA GLY A 41 25.34 1.83 -11.56
C GLY A 41 24.53 3.11 -11.31
N THR A 42 23.56 3.08 -10.39
CA THR A 42 22.70 4.25 -10.11
C THR A 42 23.53 5.45 -9.62
N ALA A 43 24.47 5.22 -8.70
CA ALA A 43 25.28 6.29 -8.10
C ALA A 43 26.16 7.00 -9.15
N GLU A 44 26.70 6.25 -10.11
CA GLU A 44 27.49 6.76 -11.22
C GLU A 44 26.64 7.66 -12.13
N ILE A 45 25.42 7.21 -12.48
CA ILE A 45 24.49 8.00 -13.29
C ILE A 45 24.12 9.30 -12.57
N LEU A 46 23.81 9.24 -11.27
CA LEU A 46 23.52 10.42 -10.46
C LEU A 46 24.70 11.39 -10.39
N GLY A 47 25.93 10.85 -10.28
CA GLY A 47 27.16 11.63 -10.29
C GLY A 47 27.29 12.52 -11.53
N GLU A 48 26.95 11.99 -12.72
CA GLU A 48 26.98 12.77 -13.97
C GLU A 48 26.05 14.00 -13.93
N PHE A 49 24.86 13.87 -13.33
CA PHE A 49 23.93 15.00 -13.18
C PHE A 49 24.41 16.00 -12.13
N ALA A 50 24.99 15.51 -11.03
CA ALA A 50 25.53 16.34 -9.97
C ALA A 50 26.74 17.18 -10.44
N GLU A 51 27.64 16.59 -11.22
CA GLU A 51 28.79 17.28 -11.82
C GLU A 51 28.37 18.42 -12.75
N ARG A 52 27.21 18.28 -13.40
CA ARG A 52 26.60 19.31 -14.25
C ARG A 52 25.79 20.34 -13.45
N GLY A 53 25.69 20.19 -12.12
CA GLY A 53 24.91 21.07 -11.25
C GLY A 53 23.40 20.95 -11.42
N LEU A 54 22.91 19.82 -11.96
CA LEU A 54 21.49 19.60 -12.23
C LEU A 54 20.72 19.02 -11.04
N ILE A 55 21.42 18.37 -10.10
CA ILE A 55 20.83 17.80 -8.88
C ILE A 55 21.70 18.12 -7.66
N ASP A 56 21.08 18.21 -6.48
CA ASP A 56 21.74 18.13 -5.17
C ASP A 56 21.84 16.66 -4.77
N LEU A 57 22.97 16.02 -5.11
CA LEU A 57 23.22 14.61 -4.80
C LEU A 57 23.73 14.43 -3.38
N ARG A 58 23.09 13.52 -2.65
CA ARG A 58 23.41 13.12 -1.28
C ARG A 58 23.59 11.60 -1.22
N HIS A 59 24.23 11.13 -0.16
CA HIS A 59 24.45 9.70 0.06
C HIS A 59 24.00 9.31 1.47
N ASP A 60 23.20 8.26 1.56
CA ASP A 60 22.86 7.60 2.80
C ASP A 60 23.04 6.07 2.65
N PRO A 61 24.24 5.53 2.91
CA PRO A 61 24.49 4.10 2.73
C PRO A 61 23.85 3.24 3.83
N VAL A 62 23.18 3.82 4.83
CA VAL A 62 22.67 3.09 6.00
C VAL A 62 21.41 2.32 5.62
N GLN A 63 21.36 1.02 5.92
CA GLN A 63 20.24 0.14 5.53
C GLN A 63 19.31 -0.16 6.70
N ARG A 64 18.60 0.86 7.21
CA ARG A 64 17.71 0.74 8.39
C ARG A 64 16.28 1.21 8.13
N LYS A 65 15.86 1.31 6.87
CA LYS A 65 14.52 1.77 6.46
C LYS A 65 14.18 3.19 6.93
N GLN A 66 15.16 4.08 6.91
CA GLN A 66 15.00 5.46 7.34
C GLN A 66 14.41 6.42 6.27
N GLN A 67 13.63 5.90 5.30
CA GLN A 67 13.11 6.69 4.18
C GLN A 67 12.38 7.95 4.67
N SER A 68 11.42 7.81 5.59
CA SER A 68 10.66 8.95 6.11
C SER A 68 11.55 10.05 6.69
N SER A 69 12.57 9.71 7.49
CA SER A 69 13.47 10.71 8.06
C SER A 69 14.37 11.37 7.02
N VAL A 70 14.84 10.62 6.02
CA VAL A 70 15.71 11.14 4.96
C VAL A 70 14.92 12.07 4.05
N VAL A 71 13.76 11.62 3.57
CA VAL A 71 12.86 12.40 2.71
C VAL A 71 12.36 13.64 3.44
N THR A 72 12.02 13.53 4.72
CA THR A 72 11.70 14.70 5.57
C THR A 72 12.83 15.72 5.59
N GLY A 73 14.09 15.27 5.78
CA GLY A 73 15.26 16.16 5.72
C GLY A 73 15.41 16.86 4.36
N MET A 74 15.24 16.12 3.26
CA MET A 74 15.28 16.69 1.91
C MET A 74 14.15 17.72 1.70
N ALA A 75 12.93 17.44 2.14
CA ALA A 75 11.78 18.32 2.00
C ALA A 75 11.95 19.63 2.80
N ARG A 76 12.48 19.55 4.02
CA ARG A 76 12.82 20.73 4.83
C ARG A 76 13.93 21.57 4.19
N ASP A 77 14.93 20.93 3.59
CA ASP A 77 15.98 21.64 2.86
C ASP A 77 15.43 22.32 1.59
N ALA A 78 14.49 21.68 0.88
CA ALA A 78 13.83 22.29 -0.25
C ALA A 78 13.19 23.64 0.15
N ALA A 79 12.51 23.68 1.30
CA ALA A 79 11.94 24.92 1.83
C ALA A 79 13.03 25.91 2.33
N THR A 80 13.91 25.46 3.21
CA THR A 80 14.81 26.36 3.97
C THR A 80 16.06 26.79 3.21
N ARG A 81 16.68 25.88 2.44
CA ARG A 81 17.92 26.12 1.69
C ARG A 81 17.64 26.61 0.28
N TYR A 82 16.59 26.08 -0.35
CA TYR A 82 16.27 26.40 -1.73
C TYR A 82 15.10 27.37 -1.88
N GLY A 83 14.29 27.60 -0.85
CA GLY A 83 13.13 28.49 -0.95
C GLY A 83 12.08 27.98 -1.94
N ALA A 84 11.82 26.67 -1.91
CA ALA A 84 10.79 26.04 -2.73
C ALA A 84 9.40 26.53 -2.30
N ASP A 85 8.55 26.84 -3.28
CA ASP A 85 7.14 27.17 -3.05
C ASP A 85 6.30 25.89 -2.96
N TRP A 86 6.63 24.89 -3.79
CA TRP A 86 6.03 23.56 -3.82
C TRP A 86 7.10 22.48 -3.78
N VAL A 87 6.81 21.37 -3.12
CA VAL A 87 7.67 20.20 -2.98
C VAL A 87 6.89 18.94 -3.36
N VAL A 88 7.51 18.13 -4.20
CA VAL A 88 7.06 16.78 -4.59
C VAL A 88 8.04 15.76 -4.01
N ASN A 89 7.52 14.74 -3.32
CA ASN A 89 8.32 13.60 -2.87
C ASN A 89 8.01 12.42 -3.81
N ALA A 90 8.99 12.02 -4.61
CA ALA A 90 8.81 11.02 -5.66
C ALA A 90 9.72 9.82 -5.45
N ASP A 91 9.26 8.65 -5.90
CA ASP A 91 10.09 7.46 -6.06
C ASP A 91 10.78 7.45 -7.43
N ALA A 92 11.80 6.61 -7.59
CA ALA A 92 12.69 6.64 -8.75
C ALA A 92 12.04 6.11 -10.05
N ASP A 93 10.93 5.40 -9.93
CA ASP A 93 10.14 4.83 -11.00
C ASP A 93 8.80 5.55 -11.24
N GLU A 94 8.66 6.76 -10.72
CA GLU A 94 7.51 7.63 -10.87
C GLU A 94 7.79 8.78 -11.84
N PHE A 95 6.94 8.93 -12.86
CA PHE A 95 6.98 10.07 -13.78
C PHE A 95 5.77 10.97 -13.52
N TRP A 96 6.03 12.15 -12.97
CA TRP A 96 5.02 13.14 -12.65
C TRP A 96 4.64 13.93 -13.90
N VAL A 97 3.37 13.90 -14.26
CA VAL A 97 2.84 14.55 -15.47
C VAL A 97 1.58 15.33 -15.16
N THR A 98 1.32 16.38 -15.94
CA THR A 98 0.04 17.06 -15.97
C THR A 98 -1.00 16.20 -16.68
N ARG A 99 -2.27 16.28 -16.28
CA ARG A 99 -3.37 15.65 -17.03
C ARG A 99 -3.60 16.32 -18.39
N ASP A 100 -3.37 17.63 -18.48
CA ASP A 100 -3.30 18.34 -19.75
C ASP A 100 -1.85 18.26 -20.31
N PRO A 101 -1.60 17.46 -21.36
CA PRO A 101 -0.26 17.28 -21.92
C PRO A 101 0.31 18.55 -22.57
N ALA A 102 -0.48 19.62 -22.73
CA ALA A 102 0.02 20.91 -23.21
C ALA A 102 0.77 21.70 -22.12
N LEU A 103 0.62 21.33 -20.85
CA LEU A 103 1.27 21.99 -19.71
C LEU A 103 2.46 21.18 -19.21
N THR A 104 3.49 21.87 -18.76
CA THR A 104 4.53 21.30 -17.91
C THR A 104 4.07 21.30 -16.44
N LEU A 105 4.71 20.48 -15.58
CA LEU A 105 4.49 20.56 -14.13
C LEU A 105 4.65 21.99 -13.62
N LYS A 106 5.72 22.68 -13.99
CA LYS A 106 5.95 24.06 -13.54
C LYS A 106 4.77 24.98 -13.85
N GLN A 107 4.23 24.92 -15.07
CA GLN A 107 3.08 25.73 -15.47
C GLN A 107 1.81 25.38 -14.70
N ALA A 108 1.57 24.09 -14.42
CA ALA A 108 0.45 23.69 -13.58
C ALA A 108 0.60 24.25 -12.16
N PHE A 109 1.75 24.04 -11.52
CA PHE A 109 2.04 24.49 -10.16
C PHE A 109 2.05 26.02 -9.99
N GLU A 110 2.31 26.79 -11.05
CA GLU A 110 2.15 28.25 -11.04
C GLU A 110 0.71 28.70 -10.83
N HIS A 111 -0.28 27.86 -11.16
CA HIS A 111 -1.70 28.15 -11.04
C HIS A 111 -2.38 27.45 -9.85
N ILE A 112 -1.69 26.52 -9.18
CA ILE A 112 -2.21 25.89 -7.96
C ILE A 112 -2.03 26.86 -6.78
N ASP A 113 -3.13 27.20 -6.12
CA ASP A 113 -3.14 28.12 -4.98
C ASP A 113 -2.36 27.53 -3.78
N PRO A 114 -1.27 28.15 -3.32
CA PRO A 114 -0.53 27.71 -2.13
C PRO A 114 -1.39 27.68 -0.85
N ALA A 115 -2.54 28.36 -0.82
CA ALA A 115 -3.50 28.24 0.28
C ALA A 115 -4.03 26.82 0.48
N LEU A 116 -3.91 25.94 -0.51
CA LEU A 116 -4.22 24.51 -0.38
C LEU A 116 -3.30 23.79 0.60
N ARG A 117 -2.07 24.28 0.79
CA ARG A 117 -0.99 23.74 1.65
C ARG A 117 -0.48 22.35 1.26
N ALA A 118 -1.36 21.38 1.08
CA ALA A 118 -1.05 20.05 0.62
C ALA A 118 -2.25 19.44 -0.12
N PHE A 119 -2.00 18.49 -1.00
CA PHE A 119 -3.03 17.72 -1.69
C PHE A 119 -2.45 16.38 -2.15
N THR A 120 -3.32 15.45 -2.54
CA THR A 120 -2.90 14.13 -3.02
C THR A 120 -2.91 14.06 -4.54
N VAL A 121 -1.97 13.33 -5.11
CA VAL A 121 -1.84 13.12 -6.55
C VAL A 121 -2.02 11.64 -6.86
N PRO A 122 -2.94 11.29 -7.77
CA PRO A 122 -3.20 9.88 -8.08
C PRO A 122 -2.00 9.25 -8.78
N VAL A 123 -1.64 8.06 -8.31
CA VAL A 123 -0.61 7.22 -8.91
C VAL A 123 -1.27 6.16 -9.78
N VAL A 124 -0.79 6.04 -11.01
CA VAL A 124 -1.32 5.14 -12.02
C VAL A 124 -0.23 4.17 -12.41
N ASP A 125 -0.44 2.91 -12.07
CA ASP A 125 0.50 1.84 -12.40
C ASP A 125 0.49 1.59 -13.91
N MET A 126 1.69 1.62 -14.48
CA MET A 126 1.95 1.29 -15.88
C MET A 126 2.25 -0.20 -16.00
N THR A 127 1.63 -0.84 -16.98
CA THR A 127 1.69 -2.29 -17.19
C THR A 127 1.85 -2.65 -18.67
N GLY A 128 2.17 -3.91 -18.92
CA GLY A 128 2.41 -4.49 -20.24
C GLY A 128 2.98 -5.90 -20.15
N PRO A 129 3.39 -6.49 -21.28
CA PRO A 129 3.97 -7.83 -21.29
C PRO A 129 5.20 -7.94 -20.38
N ALA A 130 5.41 -9.10 -19.77
CA ALA A 130 6.56 -9.36 -18.90
C ALA A 130 7.89 -9.40 -19.68
N ALA A 131 8.99 -9.09 -19.00
CA ALA A 131 10.34 -9.29 -19.51
C ALA A 131 11.28 -9.79 -18.41
N LEU A 132 12.33 -10.52 -18.81
CA LEU A 132 13.40 -10.94 -17.92
C LEU A 132 14.28 -9.76 -17.48
N ALA A 133 14.54 -8.83 -18.39
CA ALA A 133 15.33 -7.63 -18.17
C ALA A 133 14.82 -6.47 -19.04
N GLY A 134 15.28 -5.24 -18.74
CA GLY A 134 14.96 -4.04 -19.50
C GLY A 134 14.21 -2.98 -18.69
N THR A 135 14.30 -1.73 -19.13
CA THR A 135 13.61 -0.60 -18.50
C THR A 135 12.11 -0.64 -18.79
N GLY A 136 11.72 -1.09 -19.98
CA GLY A 136 10.31 -1.28 -20.34
C GLY A 136 9.51 -0.02 -20.66
N LEU A 137 10.11 1.17 -20.88
CA LEU A 137 9.34 2.39 -21.18
C LEU A 137 8.50 2.28 -22.47
N GLN A 138 8.98 1.52 -23.46
CA GLN A 138 8.24 1.27 -24.71
C GLN A 138 7.31 0.04 -24.65
N ARG A 139 7.40 -0.77 -23.59
CA ARG A 139 6.64 -2.01 -23.40
C ARG A 139 5.50 -1.85 -22.40
N LEU A 140 5.74 -1.11 -21.31
CA LEU A 140 4.79 -0.80 -20.25
C LEU A 140 3.98 0.45 -20.60
N ILE A 141 3.19 0.35 -21.66
CA ILE A 141 2.47 1.49 -22.28
C ILE A 141 0.97 1.46 -22.02
N TYR A 142 0.53 0.69 -21.02
CA TYR A 142 -0.87 0.58 -20.65
C TYR A 142 -1.04 1.04 -19.21
N ARG A 143 -1.96 1.96 -18.98
CA ARG A 143 -2.46 2.27 -17.65
C ARG A 143 -3.26 1.09 -17.16
N ASP A 144 -2.98 0.65 -15.95
CA ASP A 144 -3.74 -0.39 -15.29
C ASP A 144 -4.99 0.22 -14.65
N GLU A 145 -6.16 -0.03 -15.25
CA GLU A 145 -7.46 0.48 -14.80
C GLU A 145 -8.33 -0.69 -14.25
N ARG A 146 -7.70 -1.85 -14.00
CA ARG A 146 -8.36 -3.03 -13.43
C ARG A 146 -9.00 -2.71 -12.08
N THR A 147 -10.14 -3.33 -11.78
CA THR A 147 -10.74 -3.23 -10.44
C THR A 147 -9.88 -3.96 -9.39
N VAL A 148 -10.11 -3.68 -8.11
CA VAL A 148 -9.43 -4.37 -7.01
C VAL A 148 -9.62 -5.89 -7.09
N GLU A 149 -10.81 -6.35 -7.50
CA GLU A 149 -11.10 -7.78 -7.69
C GLU A 149 -10.24 -8.38 -8.81
N GLN A 150 -10.11 -7.69 -9.95
CA GLN A 150 -9.26 -8.12 -11.05
C GLN A 150 -7.77 -8.13 -10.65
N LEU A 151 -7.31 -7.13 -9.89
CA LEU A 151 -5.95 -7.08 -9.34
C LEU A 151 -5.69 -8.23 -8.36
N ASN A 152 -6.65 -8.51 -7.47
CA ASN A 152 -6.58 -9.62 -6.51
C ASN A 152 -6.45 -10.95 -7.24
N ALA A 153 -7.15 -11.15 -8.35
CA ALA A 153 -7.07 -12.36 -9.17
C ALA A 153 -5.66 -12.62 -9.74
N VAL A 154 -4.83 -11.58 -9.90
CA VAL A 154 -3.42 -11.70 -10.34
C VAL A 154 -2.42 -11.53 -9.19
N GLY A 155 -2.90 -11.57 -7.94
CA GLY A 155 -2.07 -11.53 -6.74
C GLY A 155 -1.65 -10.13 -6.28
N LEU A 156 -2.18 -9.07 -6.87
CA LEU A 156 -2.01 -7.67 -6.42
C LEU A 156 -3.09 -7.30 -5.41
N HIS A 157 -2.78 -6.46 -4.42
CA HIS A 157 -3.75 -6.12 -3.37
C HIS A 157 -4.71 -5.00 -3.79
N ALA A 158 -4.17 -3.95 -4.39
CA ALA A 158 -4.86 -2.76 -4.89
C ALA A 158 -3.87 -2.02 -5.79
N HIS A 159 -4.35 -0.95 -6.44
CA HIS A 159 -3.49 0.05 -7.07
C HIS A 159 -2.63 0.77 -6.04
N SER A 160 -1.54 1.37 -6.52
CA SER A 160 -0.70 2.25 -5.74
C SER A 160 -1.50 3.38 -5.07
N THR A 161 -1.14 3.68 -3.83
CA THR A 161 -1.76 4.79 -3.08
C THR A 161 -1.29 6.13 -3.65
N PRO A 162 -2.14 7.18 -3.57
CA PRO A 162 -1.74 8.52 -3.98
C PRO A 162 -0.51 9.04 -3.24
N ASP A 163 0.24 9.94 -3.87
CA ASP A 163 1.35 10.66 -3.24
C ASP A 163 0.93 12.02 -2.74
N ALA A 164 1.58 12.49 -1.68
CA ALA A 164 1.35 13.82 -1.15
C ALA A 164 2.25 14.85 -1.84
N VAL A 165 1.65 15.98 -2.19
CA VAL A 165 2.34 17.20 -2.59
C VAL A 165 2.09 18.26 -1.54
N HIS A 166 3.09 19.10 -1.26
CA HIS A 166 2.96 20.11 -0.22
C HIS A 166 3.71 21.41 -0.56
N VAL A 167 3.28 22.51 0.03
CA VAL A 167 4.02 23.78 -0.01
C VAL A 167 5.33 23.65 0.74
N GLY A 168 6.33 24.45 0.39
CA GLY A 168 7.58 24.50 1.15
C GLY A 168 7.35 24.87 2.61
N ASP A 169 7.64 23.94 3.53
CA ASP A 169 7.45 24.12 4.98
C ASP A 169 8.68 23.61 5.75
N PRO A 170 9.30 24.41 6.62
CA PRO A 170 10.48 24.01 7.40
C PRO A 170 10.20 22.93 8.45
N ASP A 171 8.93 22.74 8.82
CA ASP A 171 8.48 21.80 9.85
C ASP A 171 7.75 20.59 9.27
N ILE A 172 7.78 20.42 7.93
CA ILE A 172 7.16 19.28 7.25
C ILE A 172 7.68 17.95 7.80
N GLU A 173 6.81 16.96 7.89
CA GLU A 173 7.15 15.56 8.10
C GLU A 173 6.48 14.74 6.99
N VAL A 174 7.27 13.90 6.32
CA VAL A 174 6.81 13.04 5.23
C VAL A 174 6.75 11.61 5.75
N ALA A 175 5.58 10.99 5.64
CA ALA A 175 5.37 9.60 6.04
C ALA A 175 6.14 8.64 5.11
N GLN A 176 6.34 7.41 5.58
CA GLN A 176 6.92 6.36 4.75
C GLN A 176 6.06 6.12 3.50
N GLY A 177 6.70 6.03 2.34
CA GLY A 177 6.03 5.89 1.04
C GLY A 177 5.50 7.19 0.43
N ASN A 178 5.84 8.37 0.97
CA ASN A 178 5.45 9.69 0.39
C ASN A 178 3.93 10.00 0.36
N HIS A 179 3.07 9.08 0.79
CA HIS A 179 1.60 9.21 0.68
C HIS A 179 0.97 10.26 1.61
N PHE A 180 1.66 10.64 2.69
CA PHE A 180 1.10 11.54 3.70
C PHE A 180 2.15 12.51 4.22
N VAL A 181 1.69 13.70 4.55
CA VAL A 181 2.46 14.72 5.26
C VAL A 181 1.71 15.22 6.50
N ASN A 182 2.41 15.84 7.43
CA ASN A 182 1.82 16.44 8.63
C ASN A 182 1.05 17.76 8.38
N LEU A 183 0.89 18.17 7.12
CA LEU A 183 0.08 19.32 6.73
C LEU A 183 -1.35 18.90 6.35
N GLU A 184 -2.32 19.54 7.01
CA GLU A 184 -3.73 19.40 6.65
C GLU A 184 -3.98 20.10 5.30
N SER A 185 -4.54 19.34 4.36
CA SER A 185 -5.00 19.84 3.06
C SER A 185 -6.20 20.77 3.24
N ALA A 186 -6.19 21.90 2.54
CA ALA A 186 -7.31 22.84 2.50
C ALA A 186 -8.19 22.69 1.24
N GLY A 187 -7.98 21.63 0.44
CA GLY A 187 -8.77 21.34 -0.75
C GLY A 187 -7.97 20.68 -1.86
N GLU A 188 -8.57 20.60 -3.04
CA GLU A 188 -7.96 20.02 -4.24
C GLU A 188 -7.65 21.11 -5.28
N PRO A 189 -6.61 20.94 -6.11
CA PRO A 189 -6.33 21.82 -7.24
C PRO A 189 -7.49 21.90 -8.23
N ASP A 190 -7.56 22.99 -8.99
CA ASP A 190 -8.45 23.07 -10.16
C ASP A 190 -8.11 21.91 -11.13
N PRO A 191 -9.11 21.12 -11.57
CA PRO A 191 -8.90 20.04 -12.53
C PRO A 191 -8.13 20.43 -13.81
N ALA A 192 -8.17 21.70 -14.22
CA ALA A 192 -7.40 22.20 -15.36
C ALA A 192 -5.87 22.15 -15.16
N TYR A 193 -5.41 22.14 -13.90
CA TYR A 193 -3.99 22.03 -13.52
C TYR A 193 -3.69 20.74 -12.76
N ALA A 194 -4.58 19.74 -12.85
CA ALA A 194 -4.40 18.47 -12.18
C ALA A 194 -3.14 17.75 -12.66
N VAL A 195 -2.42 17.20 -11.70
CA VAL A 195 -1.22 16.37 -11.90
C VAL A 195 -1.58 14.91 -11.63
N GLU A 196 -0.82 13.99 -12.20
CA GLU A 196 -0.87 12.56 -11.91
C GLU A 196 0.53 11.94 -12.02
N VAL A 197 0.70 10.74 -11.48
CA VAL A 197 1.94 9.98 -11.55
C VAL A 197 1.75 8.77 -12.45
N LEU A 198 2.65 8.58 -13.42
CA LEU A 198 2.77 7.35 -14.19
C LEU A 198 3.90 6.52 -13.56
N HIS A 199 3.54 5.42 -12.92
CA HIS A 199 4.44 4.63 -12.08
C HIS A 199 4.84 3.32 -12.77
N PHE A 200 6.13 2.98 -12.76
CA PHE A 200 6.70 1.80 -13.43
C PHE A 200 7.28 0.78 -12.42
N PRO A 201 6.44 0.12 -11.61
CA PRO A 201 6.89 -0.70 -10.49
C PRO A 201 7.54 -2.03 -10.90
N TRP A 202 7.07 -2.65 -11.98
CA TRP A 202 7.40 -4.02 -12.37
C TRP A 202 8.03 -4.10 -13.76
N ARG A 203 9.16 -3.41 -13.93
CA ARG A 203 9.82 -3.22 -15.23
C ARG A 203 10.32 -4.52 -15.82
N SER A 204 11.04 -5.30 -15.02
CA SER A 204 11.56 -6.59 -15.45
C SER A 204 11.73 -7.55 -14.28
N TRP A 205 11.87 -8.85 -14.60
CA TRP A 205 12.12 -9.87 -13.59
C TRP A 205 13.38 -9.57 -12.76
N ARG A 206 14.51 -9.25 -13.41
CA ARG A 206 15.78 -8.94 -12.70
C ARG A 206 15.60 -7.80 -11.69
N GLN A 207 14.97 -6.72 -12.13
CA GLN A 207 14.68 -5.55 -11.29
C GLN A 207 13.74 -5.92 -10.13
N PHE A 208 12.61 -6.57 -10.43
CA PHE A 208 11.61 -6.92 -9.42
C PHE A 208 12.17 -7.91 -8.38
N ALA A 209 12.87 -8.95 -8.81
CA ALA A 209 13.47 -9.94 -7.92
C ALA A 209 14.53 -9.29 -7.01
N HIS A 210 15.35 -8.38 -7.55
CA HIS A 210 16.34 -7.63 -6.78
C HIS A 210 15.69 -6.73 -5.72
N LYS A 211 14.64 -5.97 -6.08
CA LYS A 211 13.84 -5.19 -5.12
C LYS A 211 13.28 -6.06 -4.00
N VAL A 212 12.70 -7.21 -4.34
CA VAL A 212 12.13 -8.15 -3.35
C VAL A 212 13.20 -8.71 -2.42
N GLU A 213 14.36 -9.08 -2.95
CA GLU A 213 15.47 -9.57 -2.16
C GLU A 213 16.00 -8.51 -1.20
N ASN A 214 16.25 -7.29 -1.69
CA ASN A 214 16.72 -6.16 -0.89
C ASN A 214 15.74 -5.84 0.26
N ALA A 215 14.45 -5.73 -0.04
CA ALA A 215 13.42 -5.45 0.95
C ALA A 215 13.30 -6.56 2.01
N GLY A 216 13.40 -7.82 1.59
CA GLY A 216 13.35 -8.99 2.47
C GLY A 216 14.56 -9.08 3.40
N ARG A 217 15.78 -8.93 2.85
CA ARG A 217 17.02 -8.92 3.64
C ARG A 217 17.03 -7.80 4.68
N ALA A 218 16.49 -6.62 4.36
CA ALA A 218 16.39 -5.52 5.31
C ALA A 218 15.49 -5.84 6.52
N TYR A 219 14.46 -6.68 6.35
CA TYR A 219 13.66 -7.19 7.48
C TYR A 219 14.41 -8.26 8.28
N GLU A 220 15.08 -9.20 7.61
CA GLU A 220 15.86 -10.24 8.30
C GLU A 220 17.03 -9.66 9.11
N SER A 221 17.66 -8.58 8.62
CA SER A 221 18.80 -7.94 9.30
C SER A 221 18.41 -6.99 10.43
N ASN A 222 17.11 -6.66 10.58
CA ASN A 222 16.66 -5.71 11.60
C ASN A 222 15.70 -6.40 12.60
N PRO A 223 16.21 -6.82 13.79
CA PRO A 223 15.41 -7.53 14.78
C PRO A 223 14.29 -6.69 15.41
N GLU A 224 14.30 -5.37 15.22
CA GLU A 224 13.27 -4.46 15.74
C GLU A 224 12.04 -4.39 14.81
N LEU A 225 12.13 -4.91 13.59
CA LEU A 225 11.03 -4.89 12.63
C LEU A 225 10.24 -6.20 12.68
N THR A 226 8.96 -6.12 13.05
CA THR A 226 8.02 -7.25 12.96
C THR A 226 7.02 -6.98 11.84
N PRO A 227 7.23 -7.49 10.61
CA PRO A 227 6.29 -7.28 9.52
C PRO A 227 4.96 -7.97 9.81
N SER A 228 3.85 -7.30 9.48
CA SER A 228 2.52 -7.90 9.53
C SER A 228 2.51 -9.22 8.73
N PRO A 229 1.74 -10.24 9.16
CA PRO A 229 1.53 -11.47 8.37
C PRO A 229 1.10 -11.18 6.92
N ASN A 230 0.33 -10.11 6.73
CA ASN A 230 -0.21 -9.63 5.45
C ASN A 230 0.71 -8.66 4.70
N HIS A 231 1.93 -8.43 5.18
CA HIS A 231 2.86 -7.51 4.54
C HIS A 231 3.22 -7.99 3.13
N HIS A 232 2.79 -7.24 2.10
CA HIS A 232 2.91 -7.64 0.70
C HIS A 232 4.37 -7.87 0.26
N GLY A 233 5.31 -7.00 0.68
CA GLY A 233 6.74 -7.18 0.38
C GLY A 233 7.33 -8.48 0.96
N MET A 234 6.99 -8.82 2.20
CA MET A 234 7.43 -10.09 2.81
C MET A 234 6.74 -11.31 2.21
N ARG A 235 5.52 -11.16 1.70
CA ARG A 235 4.87 -12.23 0.92
C ARG A 235 5.67 -12.52 -0.35
N ASP A 236 6.08 -11.49 -1.08
CA ASP A 236 6.91 -11.68 -2.27
C ASP A 236 8.30 -12.23 -1.92
N TYR A 237 8.90 -11.80 -0.81
CA TYR A 237 10.15 -12.40 -0.34
C TYR A 237 10.00 -13.89 0.02
N ARG A 238 8.89 -14.30 0.65
CA ARG A 238 8.60 -15.73 0.88
C ARG A 238 8.48 -16.51 -0.43
N ARG A 239 7.85 -15.93 -1.46
CA ARG A 239 7.80 -16.53 -2.80
C ARG A 239 9.17 -16.64 -3.44
N LEU A 240 10.05 -15.64 -3.25
CA LEU A 240 11.43 -15.69 -3.71
C LEU A 240 12.15 -16.88 -3.08
N ARG A 241 12.06 -17.02 -1.75
CA ARG A 241 12.65 -18.12 -0.99
C ARG A 241 12.09 -19.49 -1.37
N ALA A 242 10.83 -19.54 -1.80
CA ALA A 242 10.16 -20.76 -2.25
C ALA A 242 10.35 -21.07 -3.74
N GLY A 243 11.01 -20.18 -4.51
CA GLY A 243 11.18 -20.34 -5.96
C GLY A 243 9.92 -20.08 -6.79
N THR A 244 8.87 -19.49 -6.22
CA THR A 244 7.58 -19.24 -6.90
C THR A 244 7.36 -17.78 -7.31
N LEU A 245 8.35 -16.90 -7.05
CA LEU A 245 8.21 -15.47 -7.35
C LEU A 245 8.12 -15.19 -8.86
N LEU A 246 8.86 -15.93 -9.71
CA LEU A 246 8.81 -15.74 -11.16
C LEU A 246 7.40 -15.98 -11.69
N ALA A 247 6.79 -17.11 -11.35
CA ALA A 247 5.41 -17.42 -11.71
C ALA A 247 4.44 -16.32 -11.25
N SER A 248 4.59 -15.80 -10.03
CA SER A 248 3.78 -14.67 -9.56
C SER A 248 4.07 -13.36 -10.31
N TYR A 249 5.30 -13.10 -10.75
CA TYR A 249 5.65 -11.93 -11.55
C TYR A 249 4.99 -12.02 -12.94
N LEU A 250 5.06 -13.17 -13.60
CA LEU A 250 4.46 -13.35 -14.92
C LEU A 250 2.94 -13.16 -14.90
N VAL A 251 2.25 -13.66 -13.88
CA VAL A 251 0.78 -13.50 -13.75
C VAL A 251 0.34 -12.05 -13.51
N ARG A 252 1.18 -11.22 -12.87
CA ARG A 252 0.87 -9.79 -12.66
C ARG A 252 0.85 -9.00 -13.97
N ASN A 253 1.66 -9.43 -14.93
CA ASN A 253 1.83 -8.78 -16.22
C ASN A 253 0.86 -9.39 -17.24
N PRO A 254 0.04 -8.57 -17.92
CA PRO A 254 -0.96 -9.10 -18.84
C PRO A 254 -0.32 -9.73 -20.08
N THR A 255 -0.92 -10.82 -20.53
CA THR A 255 -0.65 -11.43 -21.85
C THR A 255 -1.17 -10.53 -22.99
N ALA A 256 -0.74 -10.79 -24.22
CA ALA A 256 -1.25 -10.07 -25.40
C ALA A 256 -2.79 -10.18 -25.53
N GLU A 257 -3.35 -11.35 -25.23
CA GLU A 257 -4.80 -11.58 -25.27
C GLU A 257 -5.54 -10.84 -24.14
N GLU A 258 -4.95 -10.78 -22.94
CA GLU A 258 -5.49 -9.98 -21.83
C GLU A 258 -5.43 -8.48 -22.12
N ILE A 259 -4.39 -8.00 -22.80
CA ILE A 259 -4.28 -6.61 -23.25
C ILE A 259 -5.39 -6.30 -24.25
N GLU A 260 -5.59 -7.15 -25.27
CA GLU A 260 -6.65 -6.95 -26.27
C GLU A 260 -8.03 -6.86 -25.62
N ARG A 261 -8.34 -7.78 -24.70
CA ARG A 261 -9.60 -7.75 -23.94
C ARG A 261 -9.69 -6.52 -23.04
N GLY A 262 -8.63 -6.18 -22.31
CA GLY A 262 -8.63 -5.05 -21.39
C GLY A 262 -8.75 -3.69 -22.08
N LEU A 263 -8.24 -3.57 -23.31
CA LEU A 263 -8.49 -2.39 -24.15
C LEU A 263 -9.96 -2.29 -24.57
N ALA A 264 -10.63 -3.42 -24.79
CA ALA A 264 -12.04 -3.47 -25.19
C ALA A 264 -13.00 -3.21 -24.01
N ASP A 265 -12.67 -3.68 -22.80
CA ASP A 265 -13.50 -3.52 -21.60
C ASP A 265 -13.13 -2.32 -20.71
N GLY A 266 -12.02 -1.64 -21.00
CA GLY A 266 -11.54 -0.47 -20.27
C GLY A 266 -10.62 -0.78 -19.09
N SER A 267 -10.31 -2.05 -18.82
CA SER A 267 -9.35 -2.45 -17.78
C SER A 267 -7.91 -2.02 -18.10
N PHE A 268 -7.61 -1.73 -19.37
CA PHE A 268 -6.34 -1.12 -19.79
C PHE A 268 -6.58 0.08 -20.70
N ARG A 269 -5.78 1.13 -20.54
CA ARG A 269 -5.80 2.31 -21.43
C ARG A 269 -4.41 2.61 -21.95
N LEU A 270 -4.28 2.81 -23.26
CA LEU A 270 -3.00 3.17 -23.88
C LEU A 270 -2.48 4.51 -23.33
N GLU A 271 -1.21 4.54 -22.97
CA GLU A 271 -0.48 5.71 -22.48
C GLU A 271 0.94 5.68 -23.02
N ARG A 272 1.31 6.69 -23.79
CA ARG A 272 2.59 6.73 -24.53
C ARG A 272 3.42 7.96 -24.25
N ARG A 273 2.98 8.88 -23.38
CA ARG A 273 3.68 10.16 -23.15
C ARG A 273 5.14 9.97 -22.76
N ILE A 274 5.44 9.02 -21.88
CA ILE A 274 6.82 8.69 -21.49
C ILE A 274 7.53 7.91 -22.60
N ALA A 275 6.86 6.88 -23.14
CA ALA A 275 7.42 6.01 -24.18
C ALA A 275 7.85 6.75 -25.46
N ASP A 276 7.10 7.78 -25.85
CA ASP A 276 7.35 8.56 -27.07
C ASP A 276 8.42 9.64 -26.86
N ARG A 277 8.69 10.02 -25.60
CA ARG A 277 9.68 11.06 -25.25
C ARG A 277 11.04 10.49 -24.87
N TRP A 278 11.06 9.38 -24.13
CA TRP A 278 12.27 8.84 -23.54
C TRP A 278 12.50 7.39 -23.99
N PRO A 279 13.60 7.08 -24.70
CA PRO A 279 13.93 5.71 -25.04
C PRO A 279 14.33 4.92 -23.79
N SER A 280 14.01 3.62 -23.73
CA SER A 280 14.50 2.73 -22.68
C SER A 280 16.03 2.67 -22.70
N PRO A 281 16.73 3.05 -21.61
CA PRO A 281 18.19 2.95 -21.54
C PRO A 281 18.68 1.50 -21.62
N VAL A 282 17.90 0.55 -21.09
CA VAL A 282 18.19 -0.87 -21.12
C VAL A 282 17.15 -1.57 -21.99
N ALA A 283 17.63 -2.27 -23.03
CA ALA A 283 16.78 -3.02 -23.94
C ALA A 283 16.05 -4.17 -23.24
N ASP A 284 14.83 -4.45 -23.68
CA ASP A 284 14.03 -5.54 -23.13
C ASP A 284 14.56 -6.92 -23.56
N GLU A 285 14.69 -7.81 -22.59
CA GLU A 285 14.92 -9.24 -22.79
C GLU A 285 13.62 -9.97 -22.49
N LEU A 286 12.87 -10.39 -23.52
CA LEU A 286 11.58 -11.06 -23.33
C LEU A 286 11.73 -12.48 -22.77
N VAL A 287 10.67 -12.96 -22.14
CA VAL A 287 10.59 -14.36 -21.65
C VAL A 287 10.35 -15.28 -22.85
N ASP A 288 11.04 -16.42 -22.90
CA ASP A 288 10.78 -17.48 -23.88
C ASP A 288 9.31 -17.95 -23.80
N GLU A 289 8.67 -18.12 -24.95
CA GLU A 289 7.22 -18.36 -25.04
C GLU A 289 6.81 -19.68 -24.36
N GLN A 290 7.61 -20.75 -24.53
CA GLN A 290 7.31 -22.04 -23.93
C GLN A 290 7.50 -22.01 -22.41
N ALA A 291 8.61 -21.41 -21.95
CA ALA A 291 8.87 -21.21 -20.53
C ALA A 291 7.80 -20.31 -19.88
N TYR A 292 7.40 -19.25 -20.57
CA TYR A 292 6.36 -18.33 -20.14
C TYR A 292 5.03 -19.07 -19.93
N ALA A 293 4.57 -19.85 -20.92
CA ALA A 293 3.29 -20.54 -20.83
C ALA A 293 3.21 -21.50 -19.63
N GLN A 294 4.30 -22.23 -19.36
CA GLN A 294 4.37 -23.17 -18.23
C GLN A 294 4.36 -22.45 -16.88
N GLU A 295 5.22 -21.45 -16.70
CA GLU A 295 5.34 -20.69 -15.46
C GLU A 295 4.09 -19.83 -15.19
N TYR A 296 3.49 -19.27 -16.24
CA TYR A 296 2.25 -18.50 -16.13
C TYR A 296 1.09 -19.39 -15.68
N ALA A 297 0.91 -20.57 -16.30
CA ALA A 297 -0.13 -21.52 -15.89
C ALA A 297 0.05 -21.98 -14.44
N TYR A 298 1.29 -22.28 -14.04
CA TYR A 298 1.62 -22.62 -12.65
C TYR A 298 1.29 -21.46 -11.69
N GLY A 299 1.65 -20.23 -12.05
CA GLY A 299 1.37 -19.04 -11.27
C GLY A 299 -0.13 -18.78 -11.08
N ARG A 300 -0.94 -19.03 -12.12
CA ARG A 300 -2.40 -18.86 -12.05
C ARG A 300 -3.03 -19.82 -11.03
N GLU A 301 -2.64 -21.09 -11.08
CA GLU A 301 -3.12 -22.09 -10.12
C GLU A 301 -2.66 -21.77 -8.70
N LEU A 302 -1.39 -21.41 -8.51
CA LEU A 302 -0.87 -21.01 -7.21
C LEU A 302 -1.61 -19.80 -6.64
N GLY A 303 -1.83 -18.77 -7.47
CA GLY A 303 -2.59 -17.58 -7.09
C GLY A 303 -4.04 -17.89 -6.70
N ALA A 304 -4.71 -18.75 -7.46
CA ALA A 304 -6.08 -19.20 -7.14
C ALA A 304 -6.13 -19.95 -5.81
N MET A 305 -5.16 -20.84 -5.54
CA MET A 305 -5.05 -21.53 -4.25
C MET A 305 -4.79 -20.56 -3.10
N GLU A 306 -3.89 -19.59 -3.27
CA GLU A 306 -3.62 -18.58 -2.24
C GLU A 306 -4.85 -17.72 -1.91
N LEU A 307 -5.62 -17.29 -2.92
CA LEU A 307 -6.86 -16.55 -2.73
C LEU A 307 -7.87 -17.39 -1.94
N ARG A 308 -8.02 -18.66 -2.32
CA ARG A 308 -8.94 -19.57 -1.65
C ARG A 308 -8.56 -19.80 -0.19
N ILE A 309 -7.27 -19.96 0.11
CA ILE A 309 -6.77 -20.09 1.48
C ILE A 309 -7.13 -18.85 2.29
N ARG A 310 -6.90 -17.64 1.77
CA ARG A 310 -7.24 -16.39 2.47
C ARG A 310 -8.74 -16.26 2.74
N GLU A 311 -9.59 -16.65 1.79
CA GLU A 311 -11.04 -16.66 1.99
C GLU A 311 -11.44 -17.58 3.14
N LEU A 312 -10.88 -18.79 3.18
CA LEU A 312 -11.13 -19.77 4.24
C LEU A 312 -10.62 -19.27 5.60
N GLU A 313 -9.45 -18.63 5.65
CA GLU A 313 -8.92 -18.03 6.88
C GLU A 313 -9.84 -16.92 7.40
N ARG A 314 -10.31 -16.02 6.54
CA ARG A 314 -11.28 -14.98 6.92
C ARG A 314 -12.59 -15.57 7.41
N GLN A 315 -13.08 -16.62 6.74
CA GLN A 315 -14.27 -17.34 7.17
C GLN A 315 -14.07 -17.96 8.56
N GLY A 316 -12.95 -18.64 8.79
CA GLY A 316 -12.64 -19.27 10.08
C GLY A 316 -12.43 -18.27 11.22
N VAL A 317 -11.98 -17.04 10.94
CA VAL A 317 -11.98 -15.95 11.95
C VAL A 317 -13.42 -15.57 12.30
N ARG A 318 -14.25 -15.26 11.30
CA ARG A 318 -15.67 -14.89 11.52
C ARG A 318 -16.45 -15.96 12.27
N GLU A 319 -16.26 -17.22 11.93
CA GLU A 319 -16.91 -18.34 12.61
C GLU A 319 -16.45 -18.47 14.07
N ARG A 320 -15.16 -18.22 14.36
CA ARG A 320 -14.65 -18.22 15.73
C ARG A 320 -15.21 -17.07 16.56
N ASP A 321 -15.29 -15.87 15.99
CA ASP A 321 -15.87 -14.70 16.67
C ASP A 321 -17.36 -14.97 16.98
N MET A 322 -18.10 -15.53 16.02
CA MET A 322 -19.50 -15.93 16.23
C MET A 322 -19.65 -17.01 17.31
N ILE A 323 -18.76 -18.00 17.36
CA ILE A 323 -18.76 -19.03 18.43
C ILE A 323 -18.48 -18.38 19.79
N PHE A 324 -17.55 -17.44 19.86
CA PHE A 324 -17.24 -16.71 21.09
C PHE A 324 -18.47 -15.93 21.60
N ASP A 325 -19.12 -15.17 20.73
CA ASP A 325 -20.33 -14.41 21.06
C ASP A 325 -21.47 -15.32 21.53
N LEU A 326 -21.70 -16.43 20.83
CA LEU A 326 -22.71 -17.42 21.23
C LEU A 326 -22.37 -18.07 22.57
N SER A 327 -21.09 -18.36 22.83
CA SER A 327 -20.64 -18.91 24.11
C SER A 327 -20.87 -17.94 25.27
N ASP A 328 -20.65 -16.64 25.06
CA ASP A 328 -20.92 -15.59 26.05
C ASP A 328 -22.43 -15.48 26.35
N GLN A 329 -23.27 -15.49 25.30
CA GLN A 329 -24.73 -15.49 25.45
C GLN A 329 -25.24 -16.72 26.21
N VAL A 330 -24.71 -17.91 25.90
CA VAL A 330 -25.04 -19.14 26.64
C VAL A 330 -24.61 -19.03 28.10
N GLY A 331 -23.44 -18.46 28.38
CA GLY A 331 -22.98 -18.16 29.74
C GLY A 331 -23.96 -17.27 30.51
N ALA A 332 -24.38 -16.15 29.90
CA ALA A 332 -25.34 -15.22 30.48
C ALA A 332 -26.71 -15.87 30.73
N LEU A 333 -27.22 -16.66 29.78
CA LEU A 333 -28.47 -17.40 29.95
C LEU A 333 -28.39 -18.43 31.08
N ASN A 334 -27.28 -19.16 31.19
CA ASN A 334 -27.08 -20.12 32.27
C ASN A 334 -27.03 -19.44 33.65
N ALA A 335 -26.37 -18.28 33.75
CA ALA A 335 -26.38 -17.48 34.98
C ALA A 335 -27.81 -17.05 35.36
N HIS A 336 -28.58 -16.56 34.39
CA HIS A 336 -29.97 -16.16 34.61
C HIS A 336 -30.87 -17.34 35.02
N ILE A 337 -30.69 -18.52 34.41
CA ILE A 337 -31.38 -19.75 34.81
C ILE A 337 -31.05 -20.12 36.25
N ALA A 338 -29.80 -19.97 36.68
CA ALA A 338 -29.37 -20.25 38.05
C ALA A 338 -30.02 -19.27 39.07
N GLU A 339 -30.10 -17.99 38.73
CA GLU A 339 -30.80 -16.97 39.53
C GLU A 339 -32.29 -17.30 39.67
N LEU A 340 -32.97 -17.59 38.56
CA LEU A 340 -34.38 -17.98 38.56
C LEU A 340 -34.62 -19.26 39.37
N SER A 341 -33.73 -20.25 39.24
CA SER A 341 -33.83 -21.51 40.00
C SER A 341 -33.69 -21.28 41.51
N THR A 342 -32.79 -20.39 41.92
CA THR A 342 -32.63 -19.95 43.32
C THR A 342 -33.90 -19.24 43.81
N ALA A 343 -34.40 -18.28 43.04
CA ALA A 343 -35.61 -17.52 43.38
C ALA A 343 -36.85 -18.43 43.52
N VAL A 344 -37.00 -19.42 42.63
CA VAL A 344 -38.08 -20.43 42.72
C VAL A 344 -37.95 -21.26 43.99
N THR A 345 -36.73 -21.68 44.34
CA THR A 345 -36.47 -22.47 45.56
C THR A 345 -36.84 -21.67 46.82
N GLU A 346 -36.39 -20.41 46.92
CA GLU A 346 -36.76 -19.54 48.03
C GLU A 346 -38.26 -19.26 48.10
N ALA A 347 -38.92 -19.05 46.95
CA ALA A 347 -40.36 -18.82 46.91
C ALA A 347 -41.14 -20.04 47.42
N ARG A 348 -40.70 -21.25 47.07
CA ARG A 348 -41.26 -22.51 47.60
C ARG A 348 -41.06 -22.61 49.11
N GLN A 349 -39.85 -22.37 49.61
CA GLN A 349 -39.58 -22.39 51.05
C GLN A 349 -40.45 -21.40 51.83
N ARG A 350 -40.56 -20.15 51.35
CA ARG A 350 -41.43 -19.12 51.96
C ARG A 350 -42.90 -19.53 51.96
N ALA A 351 -43.37 -20.21 50.90
CA ALA A 351 -44.73 -20.73 50.83
C ALA A 351 -44.97 -21.85 51.86
N ASP A 352 -44.02 -22.78 52.01
CA ASP A 352 -44.09 -23.88 52.98
C ASP A 352 -44.04 -23.38 54.43
N GLU A 353 -43.20 -22.38 54.72
CA GLU A 353 -43.14 -21.72 56.04
C GLU A 353 -44.47 -21.03 56.38
N ARG A 354 -45.05 -20.29 55.42
CA ARG A 354 -46.37 -19.65 55.58
C ARG A 354 -47.48 -20.67 55.82
N LEU A 355 -47.46 -21.78 55.08
CA LEU A 355 -48.42 -22.86 55.24
C LEU A 355 -48.29 -23.50 56.63
N SER A 356 -47.06 -23.82 57.05
CA SER A 356 -46.75 -24.39 58.36
C SER A 356 -47.17 -23.47 59.51
N ALA A 357 -46.89 -22.18 59.41
CA ALA A 357 -47.31 -21.17 60.39
C ALA A 357 -48.85 -21.07 60.47
N LYS A 358 -49.54 -21.12 59.33
CA LYS A 358 -51.01 -21.12 59.26
C LYS A 358 -51.59 -22.38 59.92
N VAL A 359 -51.01 -23.56 59.66
CA VAL A 359 -51.39 -24.82 60.31
C VAL A 359 -51.16 -24.75 61.83
N ALA A 360 -49.99 -24.31 62.28
CA ALA A 360 -49.67 -24.18 63.70
C ALA A 360 -50.58 -23.20 64.45
N ARG A 361 -51.00 -22.11 63.80
CA ARG A 361 -51.99 -21.17 64.33
C ARG A 361 -53.37 -21.82 64.48
N VAL A 362 -53.82 -22.58 63.48
CA VAL A 362 -55.10 -23.31 63.53
C VAL A 362 -55.09 -24.38 64.63
N VAL A 363 -53.98 -25.09 64.80
CA VAL A 363 -53.82 -26.09 65.88
C VAL A 363 -53.87 -25.41 67.26
N ARG A 364 -53.14 -24.31 67.48
CA ARG A 364 -53.17 -23.55 68.75
C ARG A 364 -54.57 -23.04 69.11
N GLN A 365 -55.32 -22.54 68.13
CA GLN A 365 -56.72 -22.10 68.33
C GLN A 365 -57.67 -23.25 68.70
N ARG A 366 -57.37 -24.48 68.29
CA ARG A 366 -58.13 -25.67 68.69
C ARG A 366 -57.75 -26.15 70.10
N SER A 367 -56.48 -26.07 70.48
CA SER A 367 -56.01 -26.42 71.83
C SER A 367 -56.53 -25.47 72.90
N SER A 368 -56.50 -24.14 72.65
CA SER A 368 -57.01 -23.15 73.61
C SER A 368 -58.53 -23.24 73.84
N ARG A 369 -59.27 -23.84 72.90
CA ARG A 369 -60.71 -24.13 73.05
C ARG A 369 -60.97 -25.41 73.87
N ARG A 370 -59.98 -26.27 74.08
CA ARG A 370 -60.08 -27.46 74.94
C ARG A 370 -59.73 -27.17 76.40
N ASP A 371 -58.88 -26.18 76.68
CA ASP A 371 -58.51 -25.80 78.06
C ASP A 371 -59.52 -24.81 78.72
N HIS A 372 -60.59 -24.44 78.02
CA HIS A 372 -61.69 -23.59 78.53
C HIS A 372 -63.04 -24.33 78.56
N ALA A 373 -63.00 -25.66 78.46
CA ALA A 373 -64.12 -26.58 78.66
C ALA A 373 -63.72 -27.53 79.79
#